data_AF-A0A6G4X6P0-F1
#
_entry.id   AF-A0A6G4X6P0-F1
#
_cell.length_a   1.000
_cell.length_b   1.000
_cell.length_c   1.000
_cell.angle_alpha   90.00
_cell.angle_beta   90.00
_cell.angle_gamma   90.00
#
_symmetry.space_group_name_H-M   'P 1'
#
loop_
_entity.id
_entity.type
_entity.pdbx_description
1 polymer ?
#
loop_
_entity_poly.entity_id
_entity_poly.type
_entity_poly.pdbx_seq_one_letter_code
_entity_poly.pdbx_strand_id
1 'polypeptide(L)'
;MPHTRRALASIPATALTATVLLLPGTAQADAEADEDFTSPANAAATWMASQLTDDTHARGDHGLTADAVLALAATRTGGTVQKKATDWLAANSADYVNRGGAGRVFAGGAAKLALVAVVEGRDPAKFGGLNLTKTLRDRLQPSGRFTDNLPTGDGSNQFTQSLAVLALERAGKAPAKAVTFLAKSRCADGGYPLAFKSDPAKCKSHIDSTGLAVQALLSAGRTADAEPALEWLEDQQLKGGGFRDNSFGTPPANANSTALAVQALAAGGRIEAAGKGVGWLRTVQVGCDGAKADRGAVGYSKPKADGMALRATAQAVPALAGKSLADVDGKGSAPGLEPVTCEPGGGSSGTTSAGGTDSAGGSADGGTDGGADGGAASSVGGTFGGASGSGSSGTGGDTAGGDGSGGASSSTGTGGTDGTGGTGGGSATGGSGSSSSSGADGAATGGTSESLNSTGSDGGPSGGLAATGAAVLPAAGGAAALIAAGVTAVAVTRKRRAKTTA
;
A
#
# COMPACT_ATOMS: atom_id res chain seq x y z
N MET A 1 -16.14 -80.10 29.59
CA MET A 1 -16.73 -80.66 30.83
C MET A 1 -15.60 -81.14 31.73
N PRO A 2 -15.75 -81.22 33.08
CA PRO A 2 -16.85 -80.76 33.96
C PRO A 2 -16.50 -79.38 34.60
N HIS A 3 -17.42 -78.48 34.96
CA HIS A 3 -18.50 -78.50 35.98
C HIS A 3 -18.07 -78.50 37.45
N THR A 4 -18.31 -77.38 38.14
CA THR A 4 -18.96 -77.16 39.47
C THR A 4 -18.50 -75.78 40.01
N ARG A 5 -19.25 -74.99 40.81
CA ARG A 5 -20.65 -75.03 41.29
C ARG A 5 -21.11 -73.56 41.56
N ARG A 6 -22.43 -73.34 41.61
CA ARG A 6 -23.04 -72.03 41.96
C ARG A 6 -22.88 -71.69 43.45
N ALA A 7 -22.80 -70.40 43.77
CA ALA A 7 -23.35 -69.82 45.00
C ALA A 7 -23.92 -68.43 44.70
N LEU A 8 -25.17 -68.17 45.08
CA LEU A 8 -25.83 -66.87 45.00
C LEU A 8 -25.61 -66.13 46.33
N ALA A 9 -25.34 -64.83 46.27
CA ALA A 9 -25.45 -63.93 47.42
C ALA A 9 -26.01 -62.58 46.97
N SER A 10 -27.29 -62.36 47.23
CA SER A 10 -27.99 -61.09 47.02
C SER A 10 -27.62 -60.07 48.10
N ILE A 11 -27.28 -58.84 47.72
CA ILE A 11 -27.08 -57.71 48.63
C ILE A 11 -27.99 -56.56 48.15
N PRO A 12 -28.76 -55.89 49.04
CA PRO A 12 -29.87 -55.02 48.65
C PRO A 12 -29.43 -53.65 48.13
N ALA A 13 -30.25 -53.08 47.25
CA ALA A 13 -30.10 -51.70 46.77
C ALA A 13 -30.65 -50.70 47.81
N THR A 14 -29.77 -49.93 48.44
CA THR A 14 -30.14 -48.74 49.22
C THR A 14 -30.22 -47.52 48.30
N ALA A 15 -31.45 -47.10 47.99
CA ALA A 15 -31.69 -45.87 47.25
C ALA A 15 -31.41 -44.64 48.14
N LEU A 16 -30.33 -43.90 47.87
CA LEU A 16 -30.17 -42.55 48.39
C LEU A 16 -31.02 -41.58 47.55
N THR A 17 -32.17 -41.17 48.07
CA THR A 17 -32.92 -40.03 47.54
C THR A 17 -32.20 -38.73 47.91
N ALA A 18 -31.37 -38.22 47.00
CA ALA A 18 -30.79 -36.89 47.11
C ALA A 18 -31.83 -35.83 46.71
N THR A 19 -32.46 -35.20 47.70
CA THR A 19 -33.40 -34.10 47.50
C THR A 19 -32.65 -32.84 47.06
N VAL A 20 -32.49 -32.65 45.75
CA VAL A 20 -31.92 -31.42 45.19
C VAL A 20 -32.93 -30.28 45.33
N LEU A 21 -32.61 -29.29 46.16
CA LEU A 21 -33.34 -28.02 46.21
C LEU A 21 -33.07 -27.24 44.92
N LEU A 22 -34.03 -27.26 43.99
CA LEU A 22 -34.03 -26.40 42.81
C LEU A 22 -34.39 -24.96 43.21
N LEU A 23 -33.38 -24.14 43.50
CA LEU A 23 -33.55 -22.68 43.48
C LEU A 23 -33.53 -22.21 42.03
N PRO A 24 -34.52 -21.40 41.57
CA PRO A 24 -34.47 -20.74 40.28
C PRO A 24 -33.47 -19.58 40.33
N GLY A 25 -32.18 -19.90 40.24
CA GLY A 25 -31.11 -18.93 40.08
C GLY A 25 -31.07 -18.40 38.64
N THR A 26 -31.85 -17.36 38.34
CA THR A 26 -31.71 -16.59 37.09
C THR A 26 -30.46 -15.71 37.13
N ALA A 27 -29.30 -16.34 37.15
CA ALA A 27 -28.05 -15.71 36.78
C ALA A 27 -27.91 -15.80 35.26
N GLN A 28 -28.64 -14.95 34.55
CA GLN A 28 -28.15 -14.49 33.26
C GLN A 28 -26.85 -13.76 33.56
N ALA A 29 -25.73 -14.40 33.24
CA ALA A 29 -24.58 -13.61 32.83
C ALA A 29 -25.05 -12.90 31.55
N ASP A 30 -25.29 -11.60 31.66
CA ASP A 30 -25.33 -10.75 30.47
C ASP A 30 -23.97 -10.97 29.80
N ALA A 31 -23.98 -11.68 28.67
CA ALA A 31 -22.85 -11.62 27.76
C ALA A 31 -22.81 -10.16 27.32
N GLU A 32 -21.82 -9.42 27.81
CA GLU A 32 -21.49 -8.09 27.28
C GLU A 32 -21.38 -8.29 25.76
N ALA A 33 -22.30 -7.67 25.02
CA ALA A 33 -22.36 -7.87 23.58
C ALA A 33 -21.09 -7.23 23.00
N ASP A 34 -20.14 -8.05 22.53
CA ASP A 34 -18.86 -7.60 21.98
C ASP A 34 -19.10 -6.40 21.07
N GLU A 35 -18.68 -5.22 21.49
CA GLU A 35 -18.91 -3.98 20.76
C GLU A 35 -18.02 -3.97 19.51
N ASP A 36 -18.63 -3.84 18.34
CA ASP A 36 -17.94 -3.95 17.06
C ASP A 36 -17.90 -2.59 16.34
N PHE A 37 -16.93 -2.40 15.46
CA PHE A 37 -16.88 -1.18 14.64
C PHE A 37 -17.95 -1.23 13.53
N THR A 38 -18.79 -0.20 13.44
CA THR A 38 -19.72 0.01 12.31
C THR A 38 -19.00 -0.07 10.95
N SER A 39 -17.74 0.40 10.90
CA SER A 39 -16.85 0.25 9.74
C SER A 39 -15.38 0.06 10.19
N PRO A 40 -14.86 -1.19 10.19
CA PRO A 40 -13.46 -1.48 10.54
C PRO A 40 -12.44 -0.74 9.68
N ALA A 41 -12.75 -0.53 8.39
CA ALA A 41 -11.88 0.20 7.47
C ALA A 41 -11.81 1.69 7.80
N ASN A 42 -12.94 2.31 8.14
CA ASN A 42 -13.00 3.73 8.50
C ASN A 42 -12.39 3.97 9.88
N ALA A 43 -12.59 3.07 10.85
CA ALA A 43 -11.90 3.12 12.14
C ALA A 43 -10.36 3.11 11.96
N ALA A 44 -9.85 2.23 11.10
CA ALA A 44 -8.43 2.17 10.74
C ALA A 44 -7.93 3.45 10.03
N ALA A 45 -8.69 3.98 9.06
CA ALA A 45 -8.34 5.21 8.36
C ALA A 45 -8.30 6.44 9.31
N THR A 46 -9.28 6.55 10.21
CA THR A 46 -9.35 7.64 11.21
C THR A 46 -8.22 7.53 12.24
N TRP A 47 -7.93 6.32 12.75
CA TRP A 47 -6.77 6.14 13.62
C TRP A 47 -5.47 6.49 12.90
N MET A 48 -5.23 5.98 11.69
CA MET A 48 -4.05 6.27 10.89
C MET A 48 -3.85 7.78 10.67
N ALA A 49 -4.91 8.49 10.32
CA ALA A 49 -4.86 9.94 10.10
C ALA A 49 -4.47 10.71 11.37
N SER A 50 -4.88 10.24 12.56
CA SER A 50 -4.49 10.84 13.85
C SER A 50 -2.99 10.72 14.19
N GLN A 51 -2.28 9.82 13.50
CA GLN A 51 -0.84 9.57 13.72
C GLN A 51 0.07 10.36 12.75
N LEU A 52 -0.52 11.05 11.78
CA LEU A 52 0.21 11.94 10.88
C LEU A 52 0.63 13.21 11.64
N THR A 53 1.65 13.91 11.13
CA THR A 53 2.02 15.24 11.66
C THR A 53 0.93 16.28 11.36
N ASP A 54 1.04 17.48 11.94
CA ASP A 54 0.19 18.62 11.59
C ASP A 54 0.23 18.92 10.08
N ASP A 55 1.40 18.71 9.44
CA ASP A 55 1.60 18.79 7.99
C ASP A 55 1.20 17.53 7.21
N THR A 56 0.49 16.62 7.87
CA THR A 56 -0.25 15.50 7.30
C THR A 56 0.64 14.50 6.58
N HIS A 57 1.82 14.24 7.15
CA HIS A 57 2.78 13.26 6.64
C HIS A 57 3.24 12.30 7.74
N ALA A 58 3.69 11.12 7.34
CA ALA A 58 4.23 10.10 8.23
C ALA A 58 5.68 10.41 8.65
N ARG A 59 5.88 11.54 9.36
CA ARG A 59 7.19 12.00 9.90
C ARG A 59 8.33 12.04 8.86
N GLY A 60 8.03 12.43 7.61
CA GLY A 60 8.99 12.51 6.51
C GLY A 60 9.13 11.23 5.67
N ASP A 61 8.51 10.12 6.07
CA ASP A 61 8.45 8.92 5.22
C ASP A 61 7.46 9.14 4.07
N HIS A 62 8.01 9.40 2.88
CA HIS A 62 7.26 9.59 1.65
C HIS A 62 6.54 8.32 1.19
N GLY A 63 7.15 7.15 1.41
CA GLY A 63 6.57 5.86 1.05
C GLY A 63 5.34 5.54 1.88
N LEU A 64 5.39 5.82 3.18
CA LEU A 64 4.27 5.63 4.12
C LEU A 64 3.22 6.75 4.03
N THR A 65 3.62 7.99 3.73
CA THR A 65 2.65 9.07 3.47
C THR A 65 1.84 8.78 2.20
N ALA A 66 2.48 8.22 1.16
CA ALA A 66 1.78 7.72 -0.02
C ALA A 66 0.84 6.56 0.29
N ASP A 67 1.24 5.60 1.15
CA ASP A 67 0.34 4.53 1.59
C ASP A 67 -0.88 5.09 2.35
N ALA A 68 -0.70 6.13 3.18
CA ALA A 68 -1.79 6.78 3.92
C ALA A 68 -2.79 7.52 2.99
N VAL A 69 -2.33 8.13 1.90
CA VAL A 69 -3.21 8.70 0.88
C VAL A 69 -4.03 7.60 0.19
N LEU A 70 -3.40 6.48 -0.19
CA LEU A 70 -4.07 5.34 -0.83
C LEU A 70 -5.10 4.67 0.11
N ALA A 71 -4.81 4.62 1.41
CA ALA A 71 -5.73 4.15 2.45
C ALA A 71 -7.00 5.02 2.53
N LEU A 72 -6.86 6.33 2.67
CA LEU A 72 -7.99 7.27 2.71
C LEU A 72 -8.80 7.28 1.39
N ALA A 73 -8.12 7.10 0.26
CA ALA A 73 -8.78 6.94 -1.04
C ALA A 73 -9.57 5.62 -1.15
N ALA A 74 -9.15 4.56 -0.47
CA ALA A 74 -9.87 3.29 -0.46
C ALA A 74 -11.18 3.37 0.36
N THR A 75 -11.18 4.12 1.47
CA THR A 75 -12.37 4.39 2.28
C THR A 75 -13.23 5.54 1.72
N ARG A 76 -12.66 6.40 0.86
CA ARG A 76 -13.27 7.63 0.35
C ARG A 76 -13.65 8.63 1.46
N THR A 77 -12.88 8.65 2.54
CA THR A 77 -13.04 9.52 3.71
C THR A 77 -11.78 10.35 3.95
N GLY A 78 -11.90 11.47 4.67
CA GLY A 78 -10.77 12.33 5.02
C GLY A 78 -10.17 13.08 3.83
N GLY A 79 -10.98 13.50 2.84
CA GLY A 79 -10.53 14.22 1.64
C GLY A 79 -9.68 15.48 1.93
N THR A 80 -9.87 16.13 3.07
CA THR A 80 -9.01 17.25 3.52
C THR A 80 -7.60 16.77 3.87
N VAL A 81 -7.52 15.64 4.58
CA VAL A 81 -6.28 14.96 4.99
C VAL A 81 -5.55 14.43 3.75
N GLN A 82 -6.27 13.77 2.84
CA GLN A 82 -5.75 13.34 1.53
C GLN A 82 -5.11 14.49 0.78
N LYS A 83 -5.88 15.58 0.56
CA LYS A 83 -5.37 16.73 -0.20
C LYS A 83 -4.08 17.28 0.40
N LYS A 84 -4.00 17.47 1.72
CA LYS A 84 -2.82 18.02 2.39
C LYS A 84 -1.61 17.06 2.33
N ALA A 85 -1.83 15.76 2.55
CA ALA A 85 -0.79 14.73 2.38
C ALA A 85 -0.27 14.65 0.93
N THR A 86 -1.17 14.72 -0.06
CA THR A 86 -0.82 14.72 -1.49
C THR A 86 -0.13 16.01 -1.93
N ASP A 87 -0.50 17.16 -1.36
CA ASP A 87 0.23 18.43 -1.56
C ASP A 87 1.65 18.35 -0.99
N TRP A 88 1.82 17.77 0.21
CA TRP A 88 3.14 17.53 0.80
C TRP A 88 3.98 16.57 -0.05
N LEU A 89 3.41 15.47 -0.54
CA LEU A 89 4.09 14.52 -1.45
C LEU A 89 4.50 15.18 -2.78
N ALA A 90 3.71 16.12 -3.29
CA ALA A 90 4.06 16.88 -4.48
C ALA A 90 5.23 17.82 -4.20
N ALA A 91 5.17 18.61 -3.12
CA ALA A 91 6.21 19.56 -2.73
C ALA A 91 7.58 18.88 -2.49
N ASN A 92 7.58 17.67 -1.91
CA ASN A 92 8.80 16.92 -1.59
C ASN A 92 9.09 15.78 -2.60
N SER A 93 8.41 15.76 -3.74
CA SER A 93 8.50 14.65 -4.73
C SER A 93 9.94 14.40 -5.23
N ALA A 94 10.74 15.46 -5.36
CA ALA A 94 12.13 15.39 -5.77
C ALA A 94 13.02 14.59 -4.80
N ASP A 95 12.79 14.68 -3.48
CA ASP A 95 13.62 14.00 -2.48
C ASP A 95 13.39 12.49 -2.49
N TYR A 96 12.15 12.06 -2.77
CA TYR A 96 11.80 10.65 -2.88
C TYR A 96 12.21 10.04 -4.22
N VAL A 97 12.06 10.78 -5.32
CA VAL A 97 12.41 10.30 -6.67
C VAL A 97 13.93 10.37 -6.92
N ASN A 98 14.61 11.44 -6.53
CA ASN A 98 16.04 11.66 -6.82
C ASN A 98 16.95 11.19 -5.68
N ARG A 99 16.60 10.05 -5.08
CA ARG A 99 17.26 9.52 -3.88
C ARG A 99 18.74 9.25 -4.14
N GLY A 100 19.61 9.92 -3.38
CA GLY A 100 21.06 9.85 -3.55
C GLY A 100 21.67 10.93 -4.45
N GLY A 101 20.92 11.97 -4.81
CA GLY A 101 21.43 13.20 -5.41
C GLY A 101 20.94 13.47 -6.83
N ALA A 102 21.36 14.60 -7.40
CA ALA A 102 20.96 15.03 -8.75
C ALA A 102 21.26 13.95 -9.81
N GLY A 103 20.29 13.70 -10.69
CA GLY A 103 20.38 12.69 -11.74
C GLY A 103 20.20 11.22 -11.27
N ARG A 104 20.08 10.97 -9.95
CA ARG A 104 19.63 9.67 -9.45
C ARG A 104 18.13 9.50 -9.63
N VAL A 105 17.68 8.25 -9.74
CA VAL A 105 16.26 7.91 -9.90
C VAL A 105 15.94 6.64 -9.13
N PHE A 106 15.08 6.76 -8.13
CA PHE A 106 14.38 5.65 -7.51
C PHE A 106 13.06 5.42 -8.27
N ALA A 107 13.06 4.46 -9.19
CA ALA A 107 11.92 4.18 -10.05
C ALA A 107 10.72 3.64 -9.26
N GLY A 108 10.96 2.90 -8.16
CA GLY A 108 9.90 2.46 -7.24
C GLY A 108 9.18 3.64 -6.56
N GLY A 109 9.93 4.67 -6.15
CA GLY A 109 9.37 5.91 -5.59
C GLY A 109 8.56 6.69 -6.62
N ALA A 110 9.12 6.88 -7.82
CA ALA A 110 8.41 7.51 -8.94
C ALA A 110 7.11 6.78 -9.32
N ALA A 111 7.13 5.44 -9.28
CA ALA A 111 5.95 4.63 -9.53
C ALA A 111 4.87 4.80 -8.44
N LYS A 112 5.25 4.78 -7.15
CA LYS A 112 4.29 4.99 -6.06
C LYS A 112 3.68 6.40 -6.12
N LEU A 113 4.48 7.45 -6.39
CA LEU A 113 3.94 8.81 -6.55
C LEU A 113 3.06 8.95 -7.81
N ALA A 114 3.37 8.26 -8.91
CA ALA A 114 2.53 8.28 -10.10
C ALA A 114 1.17 7.60 -9.84
N LEU A 115 1.14 6.52 -9.06
CA LEU A 115 -0.10 5.88 -8.61
C LEU A 115 -0.94 6.82 -7.73
N VAL A 116 -0.32 7.46 -6.73
CA VAL A 116 -0.96 8.47 -5.88
C VAL A 116 -1.54 9.60 -6.71
N ALA A 117 -0.77 10.16 -7.65
CA ALA A 117 -1.23 11.23 -8.53
C ALA A 117 -2.51 10.84 -9.28
N VAL A 118 -2.55 9.65 -9.90
CA VAL A 118 -3.72 9.16 -10.64
C VAL A 118 -4.92 8.89 -9.72
N VAL A 119 -4.70 8.27 -8.55
CA VAL A 119 -5.76 8.02 -7.55
C VAL A 119 -6.40 9.32 -7.06
N GLU A 120 -5.60 10.37 -6.88
CA GLU A 120 -6.02 11.69 -6.39
C GLU A 120 -6.49 12.63 -7.53
N GLY A 121 -6.60 12.12 -8.76
CA GLY A 121 -7.02 12.91 -9.93
C GLY A 121 -6.03 13.98 -10.39
N ARG A 122 -4.77 13.91 -9.97
CA ARG A 122 -3.68 14.81 -10.39
C ARG A 122 -2.96 14.29 -11.63
N ASP A 123 -2.38 15.20 -12.39
CA ASP A 123 -1.58 14.87 -13.58
C ASP A 123 -0.20 14.27 -13.18
N PRO A 124 0.06 12.96 -13.38
CA PRO A 124 1.36 12.34 -13.07
C PRO A 124 2.49 12.83 -14.00
N ALA A 125 2.20 13.58 -15.06
CA ALA A 125 3.19 14.24 -15.89
C ALA A 125 3.62 15.63 -15.36
N LYS A 126 2.99 16.13 -14.28
CA LYS A 126 3.28 17.44 -13.66
C LYS A 126 3.32 17.39 -12.11
N PHE A 127 3.30 16.21 -11.52
CA PHE A 127 3.20 16.04 -10.07
C PHE A 127 4.45 16.59 -9.37
N GLY A 128 4.29 17.64 -8.56
CA GLY A 128 5.41 18.29 -7.87
C GLY A 128 6.43 18.96 -8.81
N GLY A 129 6.03 19.29 -10.04
CA GLY A 129 6.95 19.75 -11.08
C GLY A 129 7.72 18.64 -11.79
N LEU A 130 7.53 17.37 -11.41
CA LEU A 130 8.13 16.21 -12.06
C LEU A 130 7.17 15.55 -13.06
N ASN A 131 7.70 15.07 -14.17
CA ASN A 131 6.99 14.18 -15.09
C ASN A 131 7.28 12.72 -14.75
N LEU A 132 6.60 12.20 -13.73
CA LEU A 132 6.82 10.84 -13.22
C LEU A 132 6.61 9.78 -14.30
N THR A 133 5.65 9.98 -15.21
CA THR A 133 5.41 9.03 -16.32
C THR A 133 6.56 9.01 -17.33
N LYS A 134 7.22 10.15 -17.57
CA LYS A 134 8.44 10.22 -18.39
C LYS A 134 9.62 9.60 -17.63
N THR A 135 9.81 9.95 -16.36
CA THR A 135 10.85 9.36 -15.51
C THR A 135 10.80 7.83 -15.53
N LEU A 136 9.62 7.21 -15.39
CA LEU A 136 9.47 5.77 -15.51
C LEU A 136 9.83 5.24 -16.91
N ARG A 137 9.38 5.91 -17.98
CA ARG A 137 9.71 5.51 -19.37
C ARG A 137 11.21 5.64 -19.66
N ASP A 138 11.90 6.64 -19.13
CA ASP A 138 13.37 6.82 -19.20
C ASP A 138 14.14 5.75 -18.40
N ARG A 139 13.47 5.07 -17.45
CA ARG A 139 14.01 3.94 -16.67
C ARG A 139 13.65 2.55 -17.22
N LEU A 140 12.93 2.49 -18.35
CA LEU A 140 12.42 1.25 -18.92
C LEU A 140 13.40 0.61 -19.93
N GLN A 141 14.06 -0.46 -19.50
CA GLN A 141 15.04 -1.19 -20.31
C GLN A 141 14.45 -1.84 -21.57
N PRO A 142 15.26 -2.19 -22.58
CA PRO A 142 14.81 -2.94 -23.75
C PRO A 142 14.06 -4.24 -23.41
N SER A 143 14.48 -4.93 -22.34
CA SER A 143 13.84 -6.14 -21.80
C SER A 143 12.42 -5.93 -21.25
N GLY A 144 12.01 -4.68 -20.99
CA GLY A 144 10.76 -4.36 -20.31
C GLY A 144 10.88 -4.18 -18.78
N ARG A 145 12.06 -4.41 -18.18
CA ARG A 145 12.29 -4.14 -16.76
C ARG A 145 12.45 -2.64 -16.50
N PHE A 146 11.76 -2.10 -15.50
CA PHE A 146 12.07 -0.80 -14.91
C PHE A 146 13.27 -0.93 -13.97
N THR A 147 14.23 -0.02 -14.09
CA THR A 147 15.51 -0.07 -13.34
C THR A 147 15.77 1.22 -12.58
N ASP A 148 16.33 1.12 -11.39
CA ASP A 148 16.77 2.29 -10.64
C ASP A 148 18.05 2.88 -11.23
N ASN A 149 18.42 4.08 -10.79
CA ASN A 149 19.75 4.66 -10.92
C ASN A 149 20.12 5.27 -9.56
N LEU A 150 20.61 4.43 -8.63
CA LEU A 150 21.05 4.85 -7.31
C LEU A 150 22.58 4.82 -7.22
N PRO A 151 23.20 5.50 -6.24
CA PRO A 151 24.64 5.38 -5.99
C PRO A 151 25.10 3.94 -5.72
N THR A 152 24.21 3.10 -5.16
CA THR A 152 24.43 1.67 -4.89
C THR A 152 24.13 0.75 -6.08
N GLY A 153 23.88 1.31 -7.27
CA GLY A 153 23.46 0.56 -8.46
C GLY A 153 21.95 0.43 -8.60
N ASP A 154 21.51 -0.65 -9.24
CA ASP A 154 20.10 -0.92 -9.53
C ASP A 154 19.43 -1.71 -8.41
N GLY A 155 18.68 -1.00 -7.55
CA GLY A 155 17.89 -1.58 -6.46
C GLY A 155 16.51 -2.09 -6.88
N SER A 156 16.14 -2.02 -8.17
CA SER A 156 14.76 -2.28 -8.59
C SER A 156 14.38 -3.75 -8.48
N ASN A 157 13.16 -4.00 -8.00
CA ASN A 157 12.66 -5.34 -7.72
C ASN A 157 11.21 -5.50 -8.23
N GLN A 158 10.55 -6.60 -7.87
CA GLN A 158 9.19 -6.89 -8.34
C GLN A 158 8.17 -5.83 -7.94
N PHE A 159 8.33 -5.16 -6.78
CA PHE A 159 7.48 -4.02 -6.40
C PHE A 159 7.65 -2.86 -7.38
N THR A 160 8.88 -2.50 -7.76
CA THR A 160 9.15 -1.44 -8.73
C THR A 160 8.46 -1.73 -10.06
N GLN A 161 8.54 -2.97 -10.55
CA GLN A 161 7.90 -3.36 -11.81
C GLN A 161 6.37 -3.31 -11.71
N SER A 162 5.78 -3.92 -10.67
CA SER A 162 4.33 -3.99 -10.51
C SER A 162 3.70 -2.61 -10.28
N LEU A 163 4.30 -1.77 -9.42
CA LEU A 163 3.84 -0.38 -9.24
C LEU A 163 3.95 0.44 -10.52
N ALA A 164 5.04 0.30 -11.29
CA ALA A 164 5.24 1.07 -12.52
C ALA A 164 4.27 0.65 -13.63
N VAL A 165 3.97 -0.66 -13.76
CA VAL A 165 2.91 -1.14 -14.65
C VAL A 165 1.55 -0.60 -14.21
N LEU A 166 1.18 -0.77 -12.94
CA LEU A 166 -0.09 -0.33 -12.38
C LEU A 166 -0.33 1.18 -12.55
N ALA A 167 0.67 2.00 -12.19
CA ALA A 167 0.60 3.45 -12.30
C ALA A 167 0.51 3.93 -13.75
N LEU A 168 1.28 3.34 -14.68
CA LEU A 168 1.28 3.74 -16.09
C LEU A 168 0.03 3.25 -16.85
N GLU A 169 -0.52 2.09 -16.46
CA GLU A 169 -1.79 1.59 -17.00
C GLU A 169 -2.94 2.48 -16.55
N ARG A 170 -3.05 2.79 -15.25
CA ARG A 170 -4.05 3.73 -14.73
C ARG A 170 -3.86 5.17 -15.23
N ALA A 171 -2.63 5.57 -15.57
CA ALA A 171 -2.35 6.84 -16.27
C ALA A 171 -2.64 6.81 -17.78
N GLY A 172 -3.18 5.72 -18.32
CA GLY A 172 -3.64 5.57 -19.70
C GLY A 172 -3.26 4.24 -20.33
N LYS A 173 -1.96 3.94 -20.42
CA LYS A 173 -1.46 2.63 -20.90
C LYS A 173 0.00 2.39 -20.49
N ALA A 174 0.24 1.24 -19.87
CA ALA A 174 1.57 0.73 -19.59
C ALA A 174 2.26 0.24 -20.88
N PRO A 175 3.58 0.44 -21.03
CA PRO A 175 4.32 -0.10 -22.16
C PRO A 175 4.19 -1.63 -22.25
N ALA A 176 3.78 -2.17 -23.41
CA ALA A 176 3.50 -3.60 -23.58
C ALA A 176 4.69 -4.52 -23.22
N LYS A 177 5.94 -4.05 -23.45
CA LYS A 177 7.14 -4.77 -23.00
C LYS A 177 7.26 -4.87 -21.48
N ALA A 178 6.79 -3.88 -20.73
CA ALA A 178 6.82 -3.89 -19.26
C ALA A 178 5.77 -4.84 -18.66
N VAL A 179 4.57 -4.85 -19.24
CA VAL A 179 3.52 -5.83 -18.91
C VAL A 179 3.98 -7.25 -19.27
N THR A 180 4.66 -7.42 -20.41
CA THR A 180 5.21 -8.72 -20.83
C THR A 180 6.36 -9.19 -19.94
N PHE A 181 7.24 -8.28 -19.50
CA PHE A 181 8.30 -8.59 -18.54
C PHE A 181 7.72 -9.00 -17.18
N LEU A 182 6.69 -8.28 -16.71
CA LEU A 182 5.94 -8.64 -15.50
C LEU A 182 5.31 -10.03 -15.62
N ALA A 183 4.60 -10.34 -16.71
CA ALA A 183 4.02 -11.67 -16.91
C ALA A 183 5.10 -12.77 -16.91
N LYS A 184 6.25 -12.52 -17.57
CA LYS A 184 7.37 -13.46 -17.68
C LYS A 184 8.24 -13.60 -16.43
N SER A 185 8.09 -12.77 -15.40
CA SER A 185 8.84 -12.94 -14.13
C SER A 185 8.22 -13.96 -13.18
N ARG A 186 7.13 -14.64 -13.58
CA ARG A 186 6.46 -15.68 -12.81
C ARG A 186 7.40 -16.86 -12.53
N CYS A 187 7.43 -17.32 -11.29
CA CYS A 187 8.13 -18.54 -10.90
C CYS A 187 7.38 -19.78 -11.40
N ALA A 188 8.06 -20.94 -11.39
CA ALA A 188 7.47 -22.20 -11.84
C ALA A 188 6.29 -22.70 -10.98
N ASP A 189 6.17 -22.20 -9.75
CA ASP A 189 5.06 -22.48 -8.82
C ASP A 189 3.86 -21.54 -8.99
N GLY A 190 3.88 -20.64 -9.97
CA GLY A 190 2.78 -19.71 -10.26
C GLY A 190 2.87 -18.35 -9.57
N GLY A 191 3.61 -18.22 -8.46
CA GLY A 191 3.82 -16.93 -7.79
C GLY A 191 4.87 -16.04 -8.48
N TYR A 192 5.17 -14.88 -7.86
CA TYR A 192 6.16 -13.92 -8.35
C TYR A 192 7.27 -13.68 -7.32
N PRO A 193 8.55 -13.58 -7.72
CA PRO A 193 9.67 -13.42 -6.81
C PRO A 193 9.77 -11.98 -6.29
N LEU A 194 10.42 -11.76 -5.14
CA LEU A 194 10.79 -10.40 -4.72
C LEU A 194 11.86 -9.81 -5.66
N ALA A 195 12.96 -10.54 -5.84
CA ALA A 195 14.10 -10.14 -6.66
C ALA A 195 14.13 -10.95 -7.97
N PHE A 196 14.21 -10.26 -9.10
CA PHE A 196 14.30 -10.91 -10.42
C PHE A 196 15.54 -11.81 -10.51
N LYS A 197 15.35 -13.01 -11.08
CA LYS A 197 16.42 -13.93 -11.46
C LYS A 197 16.35 -14.16 -12.96
N SER A 198 17.50 -14.38 -13.60
CA SER A 198 17.59 -14.78 -15.00
C SER A 198 17.16 -16.23 -15.25
N ASP A 199 17.11 -17.04 -14.18
CA ASP A 199 16.76 -18.45 -14.20
C ASP A 199 15.46 -18.68 -13.40
N PRO A 200 14.33 -19.02 -14.06
CA PRO A 200 13.06 -19.31 -13.39
C PRO A 200 13.10 -20.52 -12.45
N ALA A 201 14.03 -21.47 -12.61
CA ALA A 201 14.20 -22.59 -11.68
C ALA A 201 14.88 -22.17 -10.35
N LYS A 202 15.51 -20.98 -10.33
CA LYS A 202 16.05 -20.34 -9.13
C LYS A 202 15.14 -19.23 -8.59
N CYS A 203 13.92 -19.15 -9.11
CA CYS A 203 12.87 -18.24 -8.67
C CYS A 203 12.25 -18.78 -7.37
N LYS A 204 12.07 -17.91 -6.37
CA LYS A 204 11.31 -18.22 -5.15
C LYS A 204 10.21 -17.17 -5.03
N SER A 205 8.96 -17.62 -5.08
CA SER A 205 7.79 -16.75 -4.99
C SER A 205 7.69 -16.06 -3.63
N HIS A 206 7.27 -14.81 -3.65
CA HIS A 206 7.21 -13.93 -2.48
C HIS A 206 5.82 -13.32 -2.33
N ILE A 207 5.21 -13.49 -1.16
CA ILE A 207 3.78 -13.23 -0.91
C ILE A 207 3.36 -11.82 -1.35
N ASP A 208 4.01 -10.80 -0.81
CA ASP A 208 3.68 -9.40 -1.07
C ASP A 208 3.89 -9.02 -2.55
N SER A 209 4.90 -9.62 -3.17
CA SER A 209 5.28 -9.36 -4.56
C SER A 209 4.34 -10.05 -5.54
N THR A 210 3.86 -11.25 -5.22
CA THR A 210 2.76 -11.93 -5.91
C THR A 210 1.48 -11.11 -5.82
N GLY A 211 1.08 -10.68 -4.62
CA GLY A 211 -0.13 -9.89 -4.42
C GLY A 211 -0.14 -8.59 -5.23
N LEU A 212 0.99 -7.90 -5.31
CA LEU A 212 1.09 -6.67 -6.10
C LEU A 212 1.25 -6.93 -7.62
N ALA A 213 1.89 -8.03 -8.02
CA ALA A 213 1.98 -8.44 -9.42
C ALA A 213 0.61 -8.81 -10.01
N VAL A 214 -0.22 -9.55 -9.25
CA VAL A 214 -1.60 -9.88 -9.63
C VAL A 214 -2.42 -8.62 -9.90
N GLN A 215 -2.42 -7.65 -8.98
CA GLN A 215 -3.17 -6.39 -9.16
C GLN A 215 -2.71 -5.62 -10.43
N ALA A 216 -1.41 -5.57 -10.68
CA ALA A 216 -0.85 -4.92 -11.87
C ALA A 216 -1.17 -5.67 -13.19
N LEU A 217 -1.20 -7.01 -13.17
CA LEU A 217 -1.57 -7.84 -14.32
C LEU A 217 -3.07 -7.74 -14.64
N LEU A 218 -3.92 -7.81 -13.62
CA LEU A 218 -5.37 -7.63 -13.76
C LEU A 218 -5.70 -6.24 -14.32
N SER A 219 -5.09 -5.18 -13.77
CA SER A 219 -5.22 -3.81 -14.30
C SER A 219 -4.83 -3.69 -15.78
N ALA A 220 -3.86 -4.48 -16.25
CA ALA A 220 -3.39 -4.49 -17.63
C ALA A 220 -4.13 -5.49 -18.55
N GLY A 221 -5.21 -6.12 -18.06
CA GLY A 221 -6.01 -7.11 -18.81
C GLY A 221 -5.33 -8.47 -18.99
N ARG A 222 -4.34 -8.81 -18.16
CA ARG A 222 -3.56 -10.07 -18.23
C ARG A 222 -4.08 -11.11 -17.22
N THR A 223 -5.38 -11.37 -17.25
CA THR A 223 -6.06 -12.33 -16.34
C THR A 223 -5.42 -13.71 -16.37
N ALA A 224 -5.18 -14.28 -17.55
CA ALA A 224 -4.53 -15.59 -17.71
C ALA A 224 -3.10 -15.68 -17.16
N ASP A 225 -2.42 -14.55 -16.93
CA ASP A 225 -1.10 -14.53 -16.28
C ASP A 225 -1.18 -14.34 -14.77
N ALA A 226 -2.26 -13.73 -14.29
CA ALA A 226 -2.55 -13.55 -12.87
C ALA A 226 -3.15 -14.82 -12.23
N GLU A 227 -3.87 -15.65 -13.01
CA GLU A 227 -4.58 -16.82 -12.50
C GLU A 227 -3.70 -17.80 -11.70
N PRO A 228 -2.51 -18.23 -12.18
CA PRO A 228 -1.65 -19.15 -11.39
C PRO A 228 -1.10 -18.51 -10.11
N ALA A 229 -1.02 -17.17 -10.07
CA ALA A 229 -0.61 -16.43 -8.89
C ALA A 229 -1.76 -16.25 -7.88
N LEU A 230 -3.01 -16.25 -8.33
CA LEU A 230 -4.19 -16.32 -7.46
C LEU A 230 -4.30 -17.70 -6.82
N GLU A 231 -4.19 -18.77 -7.60
CA GLU A 231 -4.13 -20.16 -7.11
C GLU A 231 -3.01 -20.34 -6.07
N TRP A 232 -1.79 -19.88 -6.38
CA TRP A 232 -0.67 -19.93 -5.45
C TRP A 232 -0.94 -19.14 -4.16
N LEU A 233 -1.61 -17.98 -4.23
CA LEU A 233 -1.99 -17.23 -3.02
C LEU A 233 -3.01 -18.00 -2.18
N GLU A 234 -3.99 -18.68 -2.78
CA GLU A 234 -4.94 -19.51 -2.04
C GLU A 234 -4.22 -20.66 -1.31
N ASP A 235 -3.25 -21.31 -1.96
CA ASP A 235 -2.39 -22.35 -1.34
C ASP A 235 -1.47 -21.82 -0.23
N GLN A 236 -1.07 -20.54 -0.28
CA GLN A 236 -0.24 -19.92 0.77
C GLN A 236 -1.05 -19.38 1.96
N GLN A 237 -2.38 -19.34 1.89
CA GLN A 237 -3.22 -18.84 2.97
C GLN A 237 -3.13 -19.76 4.20
N LEU A 238 -2.77 -19.21 5.37
CA LEU A 238 -2.71 -20.01 6.59
C LEU A 238 -4.12 -20.38 7.07
N LYS A 239 -4.25 -21.44 7.87
CA LYS A 239 -5.53 -21.89 8.45
C LYS A 239 -6.35 -20.78 9.14
N GLY A 240 -5.69 -19.76 9.69
CA GLY A 240 -6.32 -18.59 10.30
C GLY A 240 -6.71 -17.47 9.33
N GLY A 241 -6.56 -17.63 8.02
CA GLY A 241 -6.86 -16.64 6.98
C GLY A 241 -5.73 -15.65 6.67
N GLY A 242 -4.82 -15.41 7.62
CA GLY A 242 -3.68 -14.51 7.44
C GLY A 242 -2.55 -15.08 6.56
N PHE A 243 -1.69 -14.18 6.10
CA PHE A 243 -0.50 -14.46 5.30
C PHE A 243 0.77 -13.98 6.00
N ARG A 244 1.85 -14.74 5.85
CA ARG A 244 3.18 -14.43 6.39
C ARG A 244 4.08 -13.83 5.31
N ASP A 245 5.05 -12.99 5.70
CA ASP A 245 6.22 -12.75 4.88
C ASP A 245 6.99 -14.08 4.77
N ASN A 246 7.49 -14.42 3.58
CA ASN A 246 8.26 -15.64 3.35
C ASN A 246 9.71 -15.35 2.92
N SER A 247 10.19 -14.10 3.10
CA SER A 247 11.58 -13.69 2.88
C SER A 247 12.56 -14.44 3.79
N PHE A 248 12.29 -14.51 5.10
CA PHE A 248 13.20 -15.11 6.09
C PHE A 248 12.48 -16.04 7.07
N GLY A 249 12.88 -17.31 7.10
CA GLY A 249 12.33 -18.32 8.03
C GLY A 249 10.84 -18.60 7.80
N THR A 250 10.11 -18.85 8.89
CA THR A 250 8.66 -19.12 8.88
C THR A 250 7.95 -18.25 9.93
N PRO A 251 7.87 -16.92 9.74
CA PRO A 251 7.24 -16.03 10.69
C PRO A 251 5.71 -16.28 10.74
N PRO A 252 5.02 -15.78 11.78
CA PRO A 252 3.56 -15.77 11.82
C PRO A 252 2.98 -14.88 10.70
N ALA A 253 1.67 -14.96 10.51
CA ALA A 253 0.96 -14.02 9.64
C ALA A 253 1.15 -12.57 10.12
N ASN A 254 1.16 -11.64 9.17
CA ASN A 254 1.25 -10.21 9.43
C ASN A 254 0.27 -9.40 8.56
N ALA A 255 -0.07 -8.19 9.01
CA ALA A 255 -1.04 -7.31 8.37
C ALA A 255 -0.63 -6.86 6.96
N ASN A 256 0.65 -6.55 6.74
CA ASN A 256 1.15 -6.03 5.47
C ASN A 256 1.06 -7.08 4.35
N SER A 257 1.55 -8.29 4.61
CA SER A 257 1.46 -9.43 3.68
C SER A 257 0.03 -9.89 3.47
N THR A 258 -0.77 -9.96 4.54
CA THR A 258 -2.20 -10.32 4.44
C THR A 258 -2.95 -9.31 3.60
N ALA A 259 -2.71 -8.01 3.77
CA ALA A 259 -3.41 -6.99 3.01
C ALA A 259 -3.10 -7.03 1.51
N LEU A 260 -1.84 -7.23 1.11
CA LEU A 260 -1.49 -7.32 -0.31
C LEU A 260 -2.03 -8.61 -0.97
N ALA A 261 -2.06 -9.73 -0.24
CA ALA A 261 -2.69 -10.96 -0.71
C ALA A 261 -4.22 -10.80 -0.83
N VAL A 262 -4.89 -10.24 0.18
CA VAL A 262 -6.34 -9.98 0.17
C VAL A 262 -6.74 -9.05 -0.97
N GLN A 263 -5.99 -7.97 -1.22
CA GLN A 263 -6.25 -7.05 -2.34
C GLN A 263 -6.15 -7.74 -3.70
N ALA A 264 -5.19 -8.66 -3.85
CA ALA A 264 -5.04 -9.48 -5.05
C ALA A 264 -6.18 -10.47 -5.24
N LEU A 265 -6.51 -11.22 -4.18
CA LEU A 265 -7.59 -12.21 -4.16
C LEU A 265 -8.95 -11.56 -4.43
N ALA A 266 -9.24 -10.41 -3.83
CA ALA A 266 -10.45 -9.64 -4.09
C ALA A 266 -10.54 -9.17 -5.56
N ALA A 267 -9.46 -8.61 -6.12
CA ALA A 267 -9.40 -8.23 -7.54
C ALA A 267 -9.56 -9.42 -8.48
N GLY A 268 -9.05 -10.60 -8.10
CA GLY A 268 -9.16 -11.86 -8.83
C GLY A 268 -10.46 -12.65 -8.58
N GLY A 269 -11.45 -12.08 -7.90
CA GLY A 269 -12.73 -12.74 -7.62
C GLY A 269 -12.67 -13.90 -6.61
N ARG A 270 -11.56 -14.09 -5.90
CA ARG A 270 -11.36 -15.12 -4.87
C ARG A 270 -11.98 -14.69 -3.53
N ILE A 271 -13.30 -14.45 -3.53
CA ILE A 271 -14.02 -13.77 -2.44
C ILE A 271 -13.91 -14.52 -1.11
N GLU A 272 -13.96 -15.85 -1.10
CA GLU A 272 -13.85 -16.64 0.15
C GLU A 272 -12.45 -16.50 0.79
N ALA A 273 -11.39 -16.65 -0.01
CA ALA A 273 -10.01 -16.49 0.47
C ALA A 273 -9.73 -15.04 0.91
N ALA A 274 -10.19 -14.04 0.14
CA ALA A 274 -10.14 -12.64 0.53
C ALA A 274 -10.88 -12.39 1.86
N GLY A 275 -12.08 -12.94 2.03
CA GLY A 275 -12.88 -12.84 3.24
C GLY A 275 -12.20 -13.42 4.49
N LYS A 276 -11.57 -14.60 4.37
CA LYS A 276 -10.75 -15.18 5.44
C LYS A 276 -9.59 -14.26 5.84
N GLY A 277 -8.92 -13.63 4.88
CA GLY A 277 -7.85 -12.68 5.15
C GLY A 277 -8.33 -11.35 5.77
N VAL A 278 -9.50 -10.83 5.36
CA VAL A 278 -10.15 -9.69 6.03
C VAL A 278 -10.52 -10.04 7.47
N GLY A 279 -11.07 -11.24 7.71
CA GLY A 279 -11.34 -11.76 9.05
C GLY A 279 -10.08 -11.77 9.91
N TRP A 280 -8.96 -12.27 9.37
CA TRP A 280 -7.67 -12.24 10.07
C TRP A 280 -7.19 -10.80 10.37
N LEU A 281 -7.31 -9.87 9.41
CA LEU A 281 -6.93 -8.46 9.62
C LEU A 281 -7.70 -7.81 10.78
N ARG A 282 -8.99 -8.15 10.95
CA ARG A 282 -9.78 -7.70 12.10
C ARG A 282 -9.23 -8.25 13.43
N THR A 283 -8.74 -9.50 13.48
CA THR A 283 -8.13 -10.06 14.71
C THR A 283 -6.84 -9.35 15.17
N VAL A 284 -6.17 -8.63 14.26
CA VAL A 284 -5.00 -7.80 14.58
C VAL A 284 -5.31 -6.30 14.56
N GLN A 285 -6.59 -5.94 14.48
CA GLN A 285 -7.08 -4.59 14.71
C GLN A 285 -7.42 -4.39 16.19
N VAL A 286 -7.06 -3.25 16.76
CA VAL A 286 -7.46 -2.86 18.11
C VAL A 286 -8.96 -2.55 18.09
N GLY A 287 -9.77 -3.48 18.58
CA GLY A 287 -11.23 -3.38 18.69
C GLY A 287 -11.71 -2.41 19.78
N CYS A 288 -13.02 -2.41 20.05
CA CYS A 288 -13.64 -1.48 20.99
C CYS A 288 -13.21 -1.66 22.45
N ASP A 289 -12.84 -2.86 22.89
CA ASP A 289 -12.27 -3.09 24.22
C ASP A 289 -10.87 -2.50 24.38
N GLY A 290 -10.23 -2.13 23.27
CA GLY A 290 -8.95 -1.44 23.24
C GLY A 290 -9.02 -0.03 23.81
N ALA A 291 -7.86 0.46 24.25
CA ALA A 291 -7.69 1.84 24.71
C ALA A 291 -8.20 2.83 23.66
N LYS A 292 -9.00 3.82 24.08
CA LYS A 292 -9.73 4.72 23.16
C LYS A 292 -8.85 5.42 22.10
N ALA A 293 -7.59 5.72 22.43
CA ALA A 293 -6.63 6.34 21.51
C ALA A 293 -6.07 5.38 20.44
N ASP A 294 -6.17 4.07 20.68
CA ASP A 294 -5.61 3.02 19.84
C ASP A 294 -6.69 2.31 18.99
N ARG A 295 -7.98 2.50 19.29
CA ARG A 295 -9.11 1.90 18.58
C ARG A 295 -9.03 2.15 17.08
N GLY A 296 -9.15 1.09 16.30
CA GLY A 296 -9.02 1.11 14.84
C GLY A 296 -7.60 0.80 14.34
N ALA A 297 -6.55 0.94 15.14
CA ALA A 297 -5.18 0.62 14.75
C ALA A 297 -5.04 -0.85 14.34
N VAL A 298 -4.44 -1.13 13.19
CA VAL A 298 -4.03 -2.48 12.79
C VAL A 298 -2.57 -2.66 13.18
N GLY A 299 -2.30 -3.58 14.11
CA GLY A 299 -0.93 -3.94 14.51
C GLY A 299 -0.31 -4.96 13.55
N TYR A 300 1.01 -5.12 13.60
CA TYR A 300 1.73 -5.96 12.63
C TYR A 300 1.29 -7.44 12.66
N SER A 301 1.16 -8.04 13.84
CA SER A 301 0.76 -9.46 14.01
C SER A 301 -0.12 -9.71 15.25
N LYS A 302 -0.53 -8.64 15.94
CA LYS A 302 -1.35 -8.62 17.17
C LYS A 302 -2.13 -7.30 17.19
N PRO A 303 -3.30 -7.23 17.86
CA PRO A 303 -4.06 -5.99 18.02
C PRO A 303 -3.35 -5.05 18.99
N LYS A 304 -2.37 -4.28 18.47
CA LYS A 304 -1.55 -3.36 19.27
C LYS A 304 -1.10 -2.15 18.43
N ALA A 305 -1.36 -0.95 18.93
CA ALA A 305 -0.81 0.30 18.42
C ALA A 305 0.64 0.49 18.90
N ASP A 306 1.61 -0.19 18.27
CA ASP A 306 3.04 0.05 18.49
C ASP A 306 3.71 0.77 17.30
N GLY A 307 5.04 0.91 17.34
CA GLY A 307 5.80 1.63 16.31
C GLY A 307 5.66 1.08 14.88
N MET A 308 5.13 -0.12 14.69
CA MET A 308 4.82 -0.67 13.36
C MET A 308 3.37 -0.41 12.93
N ALA A 309 2.47 -0.09 13.86
CA ALA A 309 1.02 -0.02 13.62
C ALA A 309 0.63 1.03 12.58
N LEU A 310 1.32 2.18 12.48
CA LEU A 310 1.04 3.15 11.43
C LEU A 310 1.23 2.56 10.01
N ARG A 311 2.31 1.79 9.81
CA ARG A 311 2.58 1.14 8.51
C ARG A 311 1.66 -0.05 8.26
N ALA A 312 1.40 -0.87 9.28
CA ALA A 312 0.44 -1.97 9.18
C ALA A 312 -0.96 -1.45 8.85
N THR A 313 -1.44 -0.41 9.53
CA THR A 313 -2.76 0.22 9.28
C THR A 313 -2.84 0.81 7.88
N ALA A 314 -1.90 1.67 7.48
CA ALA A 314 -1.93 2.31 6.16
C ALA A 314 -1.95 1.31 5.00
N GLN A 315 -1.34 0.13 5.17
CA GLN A 315 -1.31 -0.91 4.14
C GLN A 315 -2.48 -1.90 4.26
N ALA A 316 -3.11 -2.03 5.43
CA ALA A 316 -4.29 -2.85 5.67
C ALA A 316 -5.62 -2.18 5.31
N VAL A 317 -5.75 -0.85 5.40
CA VAL A 317 -7.00 -0.13 5.12
C VAL A 317 -7.60 -0.46 3.73
N PRO A 318 -6.84 -0.50 2.61
CA PRO A 318 -7.41 -0.89 1.32
C PRO A 318 -8.01 -2.30 1.30
N ALA A 319 -7.35 -3.26 1.97
CA ALA A 319 -7.87 -4.62 2.12
C ALA A 319 -9.15 -4.67 2.97
N LEU A 320 -9.18 -3.94 4.10
CA LEU A 320 -10.36 -3.82 4.96
C LEU A 320 -11.54 -3.14 4.23
N ALA A 321 -11.27 -2.20 3.32
CA ALA A 321 -12.25 -1.55 2.46
C ALA A 321 -12.66 -2.37 1.22
N GLY A 322 -12.08 -3.57 1.03
CA GLY A 322 -12.34 -4.42 -0.14
C GLY A 322 -11.87 -3.80 -1.47
N LYS A 323 -10.83 -2.96 -1.45
CA LYS A 323 -10.29 -2.27 -2.63
C LYS A 323 -8.87 -2.73 -2.97
N SER A 324 -8.67 -3.13 -4.22
CA SER A 324 -7.33 -3.30 -4.77
C SER A 324 -6.72 -1.95 -5.16
N LEU A 325 -5.40 -1.84 -5.24
CA LEU A 325 -4.72 -0.65 -5.77
C LEU A 325 -5.01 -0.41 -7.27
N ALA A 326 -5.59 -1.38 -7.97
CA ALA A 326 -6.11 -1.20 -9.33
C ALA A 326 -7.47 -0.48 -9.36
N ASP A 327 -8.22 -0.47 -8.25
CA ASP A 327 -9.61 0.03 -8.17
C ASP A 327 -9.80 1.21 -7.21
N VAL A 328 -8.82 1.51 -6.35
CA VAL A 328 -8.86 2.69 -5.45
C VAL A 328 -9.04 3.99 -6.26
N ASP A 329 -9.91 4.88 -5.78
CA ASP A 329 -10.16 6.20 -6.38
C ASP A 329 -10.50 7.22 -5.27
N GLY A 330 -9.65 8.24 -5.10
CA GLY A 330 -9.80 9.30 -4.11
C GLY A 330 -10.55 10.55 -4.61
N LYS A 331 -10.91 10.62 -5.91
CA LYS A 331 -11.65 11.77 -6.43
C LYS A 331 -13.03 11.86 -5.75
N GLY A 332 -13.30 12.99 -5.11
CA GLY A 332 -14.57 13.24 -4.43
C GLY A 332 -14.77 12.41 -3.15
N SER A 333 -13.71 12.06 -2.43
CA SER A 333 -13.81 11.60 -1.04
C SER A 333 -14.55 12.64 -0.18
N ALA A 334 -15.28 12.17 0.84
CA ALA A 334 -15.88 13.03 1.84
C ALA A 334 -14.80 13.86 2.57
N PRO A 335 -14.96 15.19 2.79
CA PRO A 335 -13.88 16.02 3.33
C PRO A 335 -13.40 15.61 4.73
N GLY A 336 -14.31 15.09 5.55
CA GLY A 336 -14.07 14.65 6.93
C GLY A 336 -13.76 13.15 7.03
N LEU A 337 -13.06 12.79 8.11
CA LEU A 337 -12.94 11.41 8.57
C LEU A 337 -14.24 10.98 9.25
N GLU A 338 -14.56 9.69 9.20
CA GLU A 338 -15.68 9.15 9.98
C GLU A 338 -15.27 8.92 11.45
N PRO A 339 -16.15 9.16 12.43
CA PRO A 339 -15.87 8.86 13.83
C PRO A 339 -15.62 7.36 14.04
N VAL A 340 -14.76 7.03 15.01
CA VAL A 340 -14.60 5.64 15.47
C VAL A 340 -15.78 5.30 16.39
N THR A 341 -16.85 4.77 15.82
CA THR A 341 -18.05 4.30 16.53
C THR A 341 -17.92 2.84 16.92
N CYS A 342 -18.34 2.54 18.14
CA CYS A 342 -18.57 1.20 18.65
C CYS A 342 -20.09 1.05 18.80
N GLU A 343 -20.62 -0.07 18.33
CA GLU A 343 -22.03 -0.42 18.48
C GLU A 343 -22.14 -1.87 19.00
N PRO A 344 -23.19 -2.20 19.78
CA PRO A 344 -23.37 -3.56 20.30
C PRO A 344 -23.33 -4.58 19.17
N GLY A 345 -22.51 -5.62 19.31
CA GLY A 345 -22.24 -6.62 18.28
C GLY A 345 -23.52 -7.25 17.73
N GLY A 346 -24.00 -6.71 16.61
CA GLY A 346 -25.14 -7.23 15.86
C GLY A 346 -24.76 -8.55 15.21
N GLY A 347 -24.80 -9.63 15.98
CA GLY A 347 -24.44 -10.98 15.56
C GLY A 347 -25.10 -11.32 14.23
N SER A 348 -24.31 -11.30 13.15
CA SER A 348 -24.81 -11.40 11.78
C SER A 348 -25.21 -12.83 11.45
N SER A 349 -26.33 -13.25 12.03
CA SER A 349 -27.11 -14.37 11.54
C SER A 349 -27.66 -13.96 10.17
N GLY A 350 -27.08 -14.52 9.11
CA GLY A 350 -27.49 -14.21 7.74
C GLY A 350 -28.96 -14.55 7.53
N THR A 351 -29.83 -13.54 7.51
CA THR A 351 -31.25 -13.72 7.21
C THR A 351 -31.43 -14.04 5.73
N THR A 352 -31.33 -15.32 5.37
CA THR A 352 -31.97 -15.86 4.17
C THR A 352 -33.48 -15.77 4.36
N SER A 353 -34.08 -14.63 4.02
CA SER A 353 -35.53 -14.53 3.91
C SER A 353 -35.95 -15.15 2.58
N ALA A 354 -36.47 -16.37 2.65
CA ALA A 354 -37.01 -17.10 1.51
C ALA A 354 -38.24 -16.37 0.92
N GLY A 355 -38.57 -16.67 -0.33
CA GLY A 355 -39.71 -16.05 -1.01
C GLY A 355 -41.04 -16.35 -0.33
N GLY A 356 -41.79 -15.29 -0.03
CA GLY A 356 -43.22 -15.36 0.27
C GLY A 356 -44.03 -15.34 -1.03
N THR A 357 -44.66 -16.47 -1.36
CA THR A 357 -45.65 -16.55 -2.44
C THR A 357 -47.02 -16.13 -1.90
N ASP A 358 -47.49 -14.93 -2.23
CA ASP A 358 -48.88 -14.55 -2.04
C ASP A 358 -49.65 -14.73 -3.36
N SER A 359 -50.67 -15.60 -3.33
CA SER A 359 -51.58 -15.85 -4.45
C SER A 359 -53.03 -15.74 -4.01
N ALA A 360 -53.60 -14.56 -4.21
CA ALA A 360 -55.03 -14.28 -4.39
C ALA A 360 -55.14 -12.81 -4.85
N GLY A 361 -55.97 -12.42 -5.83
CA GLY A 361 -56.88 -13.17 -6.69
C GLY A 361 -57.89 -12.20 -7.28
N GLY A 362 -57.95 -12.05 -8.60
CA GLY A 362 -58.83 -11.06 -9.24
C GLY A 362 -58.71 -11.06 -10.76
N SER A 363 -59.65 -11.74 -11.43
CA SER A 363 -59.80 -11.72 -12.89
C SER A 363 -60.75 -10.62 -13.34
N ALA A 364 -60.41 -9.91 -14.43
CA ALA A 364 -61.38 -9.44 -15.43
C ALA A 364 -60.67 -9.10 -16.76
N ASP A 365 -61.29 -9.51 -17.86
CA ASP A 365 -60.82 -9.48 -19.25
C ASP A 365 -60.45 -8.13 -19.87
N GLY A 366 -59.66 -8.21 -20.96
CA GLY A 366 -60.09 -7.61 -22.24
C GLY A 366 -59.10 -6.71 -22.97
N GLY A 367 -58.82 -7.00 -24.26
CA GLY A 367 -58.31 -6.03 -25.23
C GLY A 367 -57.16 -6.51 -26.12
N THR A 368 -57.45 -6.73 -27.40
CA THR A 368 -56.52 -7.16 -28.46
C THR A 368 -55.98 -6.00 -29.32
N ASP A 369 -54.84 -6.27 -29.98
CA ASP A 369 -54.36 -5.77 -31.28
C ASP A 369 -54.06 -4.28 -31.58
N GLY A 370 -52.86 -4.03 -32.11
CA GLY A 370 -52.72 -3.58 -33.51
C GLY A 370 -52.22 -2.16 -33.83
N GLY A 371 -51.25 -2.07 -34.76
CA GLY A 371 -50.90 -0.85 -35.55
C GLY A 371 -50.00 0.18 -34.84
N ALA A 372 -48.78 0.54 -35.28
CA ALA A 372 -48.17 0.80 -36.59
C ALA A 372 -48.34 2.26 -37.11
N ASP A 373 -47.18 2.81 -37.50
CA ASP A 373 -46.91 3.96 -38.40
C ASP A 373 -47.30 5.42 -38.04
N GLY A 374 -46.25 6.22 -37.85
CA GLY A 374 -45.95 7.29 -38.82
C GLY A 374 -46.21 8.75 -38.43
N GLY A 375 -45.40 9.65 -38.99
CA GLY A 375 -45.69 11.09 -39.06
C GLY A 375 -44.69 11.99 -38.33
N ALA A 376 -44.02 12.87 -39.07
CA ALA A 376 -43.02 13.82 -38.55
C ALA A 376 -43.46 15.29 -38.70
N ALA A 377 -42.68 16.17 -38.07
CA ALA A 377 -42.42 17.57 -38.43
C ALA A 377 -43.38 18.70 -37.96
N SER A 378 -42.80 19.53 -37.07
CA SER A 378 -42.64 20.99 -37.25
C SER A 378 -43.79 21.99 -36.98
N SER A 379 -43.66 22.62 -35.80
CA SER A 379 -43.34 24.07 -35.65
C SER A 379 -44.44 25.14 -35.55
N VAL A 380 -44.07 26.23 -34.86
CA VAL A 380 -44.76 27.53 -34.67
C VAL A 380 -46.01 27.46 -33.75
N GLY A 381 -46.22 28.34 -32.77
CA GLY A 381 -45.42 29.45 -32.22
C GLY A 381 -46.31 30.37 -31.34
N GLY A 382 -45.75 31.15 -30.42
CA GLY A 382 -46.55 32.07 -29.58
C GLY A 382 -45.80 32.73 -28.43
N THR A 383 -45.35 33.96 -28.63
CA THR A 383 -44.56 34.78 -27.68
C THR A 383 -45.34 36.02 -27.25
N PHE A 384 -45.26 36.42 -25.97
CA PHE A 384 -45.30 37.81 -25.47
C PHE A 384 -44.57 37.87 -24.11
N GLY A 385 -43.81 38.90 -23.71
CA GLY A 385 -43.35 40.09 -24.43
C GLY A 385 -43.00 41.29 -23.51
N GLY A 386 -41.71 41.67 -23.44
CA GLY A 386 -41.20 43.05 -23.21
C GLY A 386 -41.12 43.60 -21.76
N ALA A 387 -40.35 44.65 -21.45
CA ALA A 387 -39.28 45.40 -22.17
C ALA A 387 -38.48 46.24 -21.13
N SER A 388 -37.14 46.22 -21.10
CA SER A 388 -36.19 47.21 -21.70
C SER A 388 -35.93 48.52 -20.92
N GLY A 389 -34.64 48.88 -20.75
CA GLY A 389 -34.20 50.21 -20.30
C GLY A 389 -32.68 50.31 -20.01
N SER A 390 -31.93 51.02 -20.87
CA SER A 390 -30.50 51.33 -20.70
C SER A 390 -30.26 52.80 -20.36
N GLY A 391 -29.17 53.12 -19.65
CA GLY A 391 -28.69 54.49 -19.42
C GLY A 391 -27.24 54.53 -18.89
N SER A 392 -26.45 55.53 -19.28
CA SER A 392 -25.00 55.61 -19.02
C SER A 392 -24.51 57.06 -18.80
N SER A 393 -23.75 57.28 -17.72
CA SER A 393 -22.80 58.38 -17.39
C SER A 393 -22.42 58.21 -15.88
N GLY A 394 -21.22 58.50 -15.34
CA GLY A 394 -20.34 59.68 -15.47
C GLY A 394 -20.76 60.76 -14.45
N THR A 395 -19.96 61.32 -13.53
CA THR A 395 -18.49 61.41 -13.30
C THR A 395 -18.15 62.03 -11.93
N GLY A 396 -16.98 61.73 -11.32
CA GLY A 396 -16.21 62.58 -10.37
C GLY A 396 -16.74 62.77 -8.92
N GLY A 397 -15.91 63.04 -7.90
CA GLY A 397 -14.43 63.10 -7.83
C GLY A 397 -13.90 63.57 -6.45
N ASP A 398 -12.65 63.19 -6.13
CA ASP A 398 -11.60 63.83 -5.27
C ASP A 398 -11.90 64.19 -3.78
N THR A 399 -10.94 64.36 -2.84
CA THR A 399 -9.51 64.75 -2.87
C THR A 399 -8.67 64.25 -1.65
N ALA A 400 -7.35 64.05 -1.86
CA ALA A 400 -6.16 64.33 -0.99
C ALA A 400 -6.07 63.79 0.47
N GLY A 401 -4.89 63.53 1.08
CA GLY A 401 -3.44 63.58 0.74
C GLY A 401 -2.62 63.29 2.03
N GLY A 402 -1.29 63.07 2.08
CA GLY A 402 -0.19 62.99 1.10
C GLY A 402 1.17 62.65 1.78
N ASP A 403 2.24 62.54 0.98
CA ASP A 403 3.70 62.63 1.25
C ASP A 403 4.42 61.69 2.28
N GLY A 404 5.68 61.24 2.08
CA GLY A 404 6.57 61.35 0.89
C GLY A 404 8.04 60.85 1.11
N SER A 405 8.80 60.72 0.00
CA SER A 405 10.28 60.50 -0.13
C SER A 405 10.91 59.13 0.25
N GLY A 406 11.92 58.58 -0.47
CA GLY A 406 12.54 58.98 -1.74
C GLY A 406 13.85 58.19 -2.11
N GLY A 407 14.28 58.23 -3.39
CA GLY A 407 15.59 57.73 -3.92
C GLY A 407 15.51 56.38 -4.68
N ALA A 408 15.64 56.25 -6.01
CA ALA A 408 16.72 56.63 -6.98
C ALA A 408 17.95 55.67 -6.93
N SER A 409 18.55 55.16 -8.02
CA SER A 409 18.38 55.36 -9.48
C SER A 409 18.88 54.15 -10.32
N SER A 410 18.63 54.17 -11.64
CA SER A 410 19.08 53.17 -12.64
C SER A 410 19.91 53.80 -13.79
N SER A 411 20.39 52.96 -14.74
CA SER A 411 20.99 53.30 -16.07
C SER A 411 22.51 53.64 -16.11
N THR A 412 23.32 53.43 -17.17
CA THR A 412 23.14 52.81 -18.52
C THR A 412 24.48 52.47 -19.24
N GLY A 413 24.45 51.53 -20.23
CA GLY A 413 25.26 51.52 -21.48
C GLY A 413 26.72 50.98 -21.47
N THR A 414 27.43 50.69 -22.60
CA THR A 414 27.08 50.34 -24.02
C THR A 414 28.36 49.95 -24.83
N GLY A 415 28.26 49.15 -25.93
CA GLY A 415 29.34 48.85 -26.93
C GLY A 415 30.20 47.58 -26.65
N GLY A 416 30.87 46.86 -27.57
CA GLY A 416 31.09 46.94 -29.04
C GLY A 416 32.60 46.77 -29.40
N THR A 417 33.10 46.07 -30.45
CA THR A 417 32.56 45.21 -31.54
C THR A 417 33.66 44.23 -32.08
N ASP A 418 33.33 43.35 -33.05
CA ASP A 418 34.23 42.61 -34.00
C ASP A 418 35.21 41.52 -33.45
N GLY A 419 35.66 40.50 -34.20
CA GLY A 419 35.31 39.99 -35.54
C GLY A 419 36.30 38.88 -36.07
N THR A 420 35.88 38.07 -37.07
CA THR A 420 36.69 37.10 -37.88
C THR A 420 37.29 35.85 -37.17
N GLY A 421 37.53 34.69 -37.81
CA GLY A 421 37.18 34.20 -39.16
C GLY A 421 37.85 32.84 -39.52
N GLY A 422 37.29 32.10 -40.50
CA GLY A 422 37.90 30.95 -41.20
C GLY A 422 37.86 29.55 -40.53
N THR A 423 37.87 28.38 -41.21
CA THR A 423 37.42 27.84 -42.51
C THR A 423 38.10 26.46 -42.72
N GLY A 424 37.38 25.47 -43.27
CA GLY A 424 37.94 24.18 -43.77
C GLY A 424 37.94 23.04 -42.73
N GLY A 425 37.61 21.78 -43.05
CA GLY A 425 37.25 21.16 -44.34
C GLY A 425 38.12 19.93 -44.61
N GLY A 426 37.53 18.76 -44.89
CA GLY A 426 38.30 17.56 -45.28
C GLY A 426 37.62 16.22 -44.97
N SER A 427 37.21 15.49 -46.00
CA SER A 427 36.43 14.24 -45.92
C SER A 427 37.27 12.96 -45.95
N ALA A 428 36.65 11.89 -45.42
CA ALA A 428 36.55 10.55 -46.00
C ALA A 428 37.61 9.45 -45.76
N THR A 429 37.08 8.21 -45.85
CA THR A 429 37.74 6.88 -45.89
C THR A 429 38.44 6.43 -44.59
N GLY A 430 38.39 5.16 -44.17
CA GLY A 430 37.73 3.97 -44.74
C GLY A 430 38.61 2.73 -44.51
N GLY A 431 38.06 1.61 -44.02
CA GLY A 431 38.84 0.38 -43.84
C GLY A 431 38.26 -0.61 -42.83
N SER A 432 37.69 -1.70 -43.32
CA SER A 432 37.34 -2.88 -42.51
C SER A 432 38.57 -3.73 -42.20
N GLY A 433 38.57 -4.40 -41.05
CA GLY A 433 39.55 -5.44 -40.73
C GLY A 433 38.92 -6.49 -39.81
N SER A 434 38.83 -7.74 -40.26
CA SER A 434 38.30 -8.87 -39.49
C SER A 434 39.27 -10.05 -39.54
N SER A 435 39.66 -10.53 -38.37
CA SER A 435 40.18 -11.88 -38.09
C SER A 435 40.33 -12.00 -36.56
N SER A 436 39.77 -12.98 -35.83
CA SER A 436 39.56 -14.43 -35.98
C SER A 436 40.75 -15.27 -35.47
N SER A 437 40.60 -15.87 -34.29
CA SER A 437 41.23 -17.10 -33.74
C SER A 437 41.27 -17.03 -32.19
N SER A 438 41.45 -18.12 -31.44
CA SER A 438 40.64 -19.35 -31.32
C SER A 438 41.25 -20.29 -30.26
N GLY A 439 40.46 -20.77 -29.28
CA GLY A 439 40.86 -21.81 -28.32
C GLY A 439 41.90 -21.40 -27.25
N ALA A 440 42.18 -22.18 -26.22
CA ALA A 440 41.45 -23.31 -25.61
C ALA A 440 41.99 -23.57 -24.19
N ASP A 441 41.18 -24.22 -23.34
CA ASP A 441 41.50 -25.04 -22.17
C ASP A 441 42.50 -24.60 -21.06
N GLY A 442 41.97 -24.53 -19.84
CA GLY A 442 42.42 -25.42 -18.75
C GLY A 442 43.58 -25.00 -17.83
N ALA A 443 43.25 -24.63 -16.59
CA ALA A 443 43.82 -25.23 -15.35
C ALA A 443 43.22 -24.57 -14.10
N ALA A 444 43.04 -25.36 -13.03
CA ALA A 444 42.60 -24.87 -11.72
C ALA A 444 43.77 -24.87 -10.72
N THR A 445 43.89 -23.82 -9.90
CA THR A 445 44.65 -23.86 -8.64
C THR A 445 44.00 -22.98 -7.57
N GLY A 446 44.04 -23.48 -6.34
CA GLY A 446 43.28 -23.03 -5.18
C GLY A 446 43.36 -21.55 -4.79
N GLY A 447 42.27 -21.10 -4.15
CA GLY A 447 42.15 -19.84 -3.43
C GLY A 447 41.14 -20.01 -2.30
N THR A 448 41.63 -20.27 -1.09
CA THR A 448 40.82 -20.38 0.14
C THR A 448 40.15 -19.04 0.46
N SER A 449 38.84 -19.06 0.76
CA SER A 449 38.17 -17.94 1.43
C SER A 449 37.46 -18.41 2.69
N GLU A 450 37.61 -17.63 3.75
CA GLU A 450 37.37 -18.05 5.12
C GLU A 450 35.90 -17.93 5.53
N SER A 451 35.50 -18.80 6.46
CA SER A 451 34.26 -18.62 7.22
C SER A 451 34.39 -17.43 8.18
N LEU A 452 33.70 -16.32 7.90
CA LEU A 452 33.47 -15.27 8.90
C LEU A 452 32.01 -15.28 9.34
N ASN A 453 31.78 -16.06 10.40
CA ASN A 453 30.64 -15.93 11.28
C ASN A 453 30.61 -14.51 11.88
N SER A 454 29.57 -13.73 11.62
CA SER A 454 29.37 -12.41 12.25
C SER A 454 28.11 -12.40 13.09
N THR A 455 28.28 -11.98 14.34
CA THR A 455 27.28 -11.99 15.41
C THR A 455 26.17 -10.97 15.20
N GLY A 456 24.97 -11.29 15.70
CA GLY A 456 23.77 -10.50 15.45
C GLY A 456 23.71 -9.12 16.10
N SER A 457 22.88 -8.27 15.50
CA SER A 457 22.26 -7.06 16.06
C SER A 457 20.83 -6.97 15.50
N ASP A 458 19.89 -6.46 16.27
CA ASP A 458 18.45 -6.66 16.05
C ASP A 458 17.93 -6.17 14.68
N GLY A 459 17.45 -7.11 13.87
CA GLY A 459 16.82 -6.84 12.58
C GLY A 459 15.29 -6.89 12.67
N GLY A 460 14.63 -5.73 12.46
CA GLY A 460 13.19 -5.70 12.19
C GLY A 460 12.85 -6.27 10.80
N PRO A 461 11.69 -6.94 10.62
CA PRO A 461 11.35 -7.62 9.38
C PRO A 461 11.13 -6.64 8.22
N SER A 462 11.90 -6.82 7.14
CA SER A 462 11.98 -5.92 5.99
C SER A 462 11.06 -6.32 4.83
N GLY A 463 9.75 -6.37 5.10
CA GLY A 463 8.67 -6.59 4.12
C GLY A 463 7.79 -5.34 3.88
N GLY A 464 8.41 -4.16 3.76
CA GLY A 464 7.68 -2.88 3.66
C GLY A 464 7.58 -2.33 2.24
N LEU A 465 6.36 -2.00 1.77
CA LEU A 465 6.09 -1.25 0.53
C LEU A 465 6.96 0.02 0.43
N ALA A 466 8.11 -0.09 -0.25
CA ALA A 466 9.12 0.96 -0.38
C ALA A 466 9.62 1.58 0.94
N ALA A 467 9.82 0.76 1.99
CA ALA A 467 10.64 1.15 3.14
C ALA A 467 12.15 1.02 2.85
N THR A 468 12.63 1.54 1.71
CA THR A 468 14.07 1.55 1.43
C THR A 468 14.73 2.71 2.16
N GLY A 469 15.24 2.40 3.36
CA GLY A 469 16.24 3.17 4.12
C GLY A 469 15.83 4.54 4.62
N ALA A 470 15.60 4.61 5.94
CA ALA A 470 15.80 5.83 6.71
C ALA A 470 17.18 6.44 6.39
N ALA A 471 17.26 7.77 6.36
CA ALA A 471 18.54 8.45 6.26
C ALA A 471 19.33 8.22 7.56
N VAL A 472 20.38 7.42 7.51
CA VAL A 472 21.37 7.36 8.58
C VAL A 472 22.21 8.64 8.50
N LEU A 473 21.71 9.69 9.15
CA LEU A 473 22.57 10.80 9.58
C LEU A 473 23.66 10.20 10.48
N PRO A 474 24.95 10.53 10.27
CA PRO A 474 26.04 9.90 11.00
C PRO A 474 26.10 10.42 12.44
N ALA A 475 25.33 9.81 13.34
CA ALA A 475 25.46 9.97 14.80
C ALA A 475 26.72 9.24 15.35
N ALA A 476 27.84 9.34 14.63
CA ALA A 476 29.13 8.79 15.00
C ALA A 476 29.79 9.66 16.10
N GLY A 477 29.25 9.57 17.33
CA GLY A 477 29.78 10.31 18.49
C GLY A 477 29.37 9.78 19.86
N GLY A 478 28.18 9.17 20.01
CA GLY A 478 27.66 8.79 21.33
C GLY A 478 28.23 7.50 21.94
N ALA A 479 28.52 6.48 21.12
CA ALA A 479 28.78 5.12 21.62
C ALA A 479 30.16 4.95 22.30
N ALA A 480 31.20 5.63 21.82
CA ALA A 480 32.55 5.51 22.36
C ALA A 480 32.67 6.07 23.80
N ALA A 481 31.92 7.13 24.12
CA ALA A 481 31.93 7.76 25.43
C ALA A 481 31.39 6.84 26.54
N LEU A 482 30.34 6.06 26.25
CA LEU A 482 29.72 5.14 27.22
C LEU A 482 30.60 3.92 27.51
N ILE A 483 31.33 3.41 26.50
CA ILE A 483 32.29 2.31 26.70
C ILE A 483 33.49 2.78 27.54
N ALA A 484 34.02 3.98 27.29
CA ALA A 484 35.10 4.57 28.08
C ALA A 484 34.71 4.80 29.55
N ALA A 485 33.48 5.28 29.80
CA ALA A 485 32.94 5.44 31.16
C ALA A 485 32.80 4.09 31.90
N GLY A 486 32.27 3.06 31.22
CA GLY A 486 32.11 1.72 31.78
C GLY A 486 33.42 1.06 32.17
N VAL A 487 34.44 1.10 31.29
CA VAL A 487 35.78 0.53 31.58
C VAL A 487 36.44 1.22 32.77
N THR A 488 36.27 2.54 32.90
CA THR A 488 36.85 3.32 34.02
C THR A 488 36.20 2.94 35.37
N ALA A 489 34.88 2.75 35.41
CA ALA A 489 34.17 2.32 36.62
C ALA A 489 34.58 0.91 37.09
N VAL A 490 34.78 -0.03 36.16
CA VAL A 490 35.24 -1.41 36.47
C VAL A 490 36.69 -1.43 36.96
N ALA A 491 37.56 -0.57 36.41
CA ALA A 491 38.94 -0.45 36.87
C ALA A 491 39.03 0.11 38.32
N VAL A 492 38.26 1.15 38.63
CA VAL A 492 38.25 1.77 39.97
C VAL A 492 37.70 0.83 41.05
N THR A 493 36.65 0.06 40.75
CA THR A 493 36.06 -0.91 41.68
C THR A 493 36.98 -2.10 41.96
N ARG A 494 37.69 -2.63 40.94
CA ARG A 494 38.73 -3.65 41.13
C ARG A 494 39.91 -3.13 41.97
N LYS A 495 40.37 -1.90 41.73
CA LYS A 495 41.50 -1.31 42.49
C LYS A 495 41.15 -1.00 43.96
N ARG A 496 39.87 -0.77 44.29
CA ARG A 496 39.41 -0.65 45.68
C ARG A 496 39.37 -1.99 46.41
N ARG A 497 38.85 -3.07 45.80
CA ARG A 497 38.83 -4.41 46.43
C ARG A 497 40.23 -4.94 46.76
N ALA A 498 41.21 -4.69 45.89
CA ALA A 498 42.62 -5.10 46.14
C ALA A 498 43.29 -4.38 47.33
N LYS A 499 42.70 -3.29 47.85
CA LYS A 499 43.20 -2.54 49.02
C LYS A 499 42.49 -2.88 50.33
N THR A 500 41.57 -3.85 50.35
CA THR A 500 40.83 -4.28 51.55
C THR A 500 41.20 -5.69 52.01
N THR A 501 42.21 -6.30 51.39
CA THR A 501 42.71 -7.65 51.69
C THR A 501 44.25 -7.67 51.77
N ALA A 502 44.83 -6.60 52.31
CA ALA A 502 46.25 -6.43 52.60
C ALA A 502 46.38 -5.70 53.95
#